data_AF-A0A355TVT8-F1
#
_entry.id   AF-A0A355TVT8-F1
#
_cell.length_a   1.000
_cell.length_b   1.000
_cell.length_c   1.000
_cell.angle_alpha   90.00
_cell.angle_beta   90.00
_cell.angle_gamma   90.00
#
_symmetry.space_group_name_H-M   'P 1'
#
loop_
_entity.id
_entity.type
_entity.pdbx_description
1 polymer ?
#
loop_
_entity_poly.entity_id
_entity_poly.type
_entity_poly.pdbx_seq_one_letter_code
_entity_poly.pdbx_strand_id
1 'polypeptide(L)'
;MANIKVDHIQFEKAASSIESYITKHKSKMKNIEQDVNSLGASWQGEDYDQLKTECQQMSASGSTSDMMLKSLNNYADFLRFAANKYKSAQANAINRAGKLPRY
;
A
#
# COMPACT_ATOMS: atom_id res chain seq x y z
N MET A 1 -5.23 12.01 33.64
CA MET A 1 -4.29 11.58 32.57
C MET A 1 -5.12 11.01 31.44
N ALA A 2 -5.11 11.64 30.26
CA ALA A 2 -5.81 11.09 29.10
C ALA A 2 -5.09 9.79 28.68
N ASN A 3 -5.74 8.64 28.84
CA ASN A 3 -5.23 7.39 28.30
C ASN A 3 -5.18 7.52 26.78
N ILE A 4 -3.98 7.64 26.20
CA ILE A 4 -3.79 7.52 24.77
C ILE A 4 -4.06 6.06 24.41
N LYS A 5 -5.33 5.75 24.12
CA LYS A 5 -5.75 4.45 23.62
C LYS A 5 -5.40 4.39 22.14
N VAL A 6 -4.21 3.90 21.84
CA VAL A 6 -3.83 3.59 20.46
C VAL A 6 -4.52 2.30 20.06
N ASP A 7 -5.48 2.41 19.14
CA ASP A 7 -6.15 1.25 18.53
C ASP A 7 -5.25 0.68 17.42
N HIS A 8 -4.36 -0.24 17.81
CA HIS A 8 -3.42 -0.89 16.89
C HIS A 8 -4.13 -1.60 15.71
N ILE A 9 -5.41 -1.95 15.86
CA ILE A 9 -6.22 -2.56 14.80
C ILE A 9 -6.44 -1.57 13.65
N GLN A 10 -6.51 -0.26 13.91
CA GLN A 10 -6.66 0.73 12.85
C GLN A 10 -5.42 0.81 11.97
N PHE A 11 -4.23 0.62 12.54
CA PHE A 11 -3.00 0.55 11.74
C PHE A 11 -2.97 -0.67 10.83
N GLU A 12 -3.40 -1.84 11.32
CA GLU A 12 -3.52 -3.05 10.50
C GLU A 12 -4.54 -2.86 9.37
N LYS A 13 -5.72 -2.30 9.68
CA LYS A 13 -6.76 -1.99 8.68
C LYS A 13 -6.28 -1.01 7.61
N ALA A 14 -5.57 0.05 8.02
CA ALA A 14 -5.00 1.02 7.10
C ALA A 14 -3.94 0.38 6.19
N ALA A 15 -3.03 -0.43 6.75
CA ALA A 15 -2.04 -1.17 5.97
C ALA A 15 -2.71 -2.10 4.94
N SER A 16 -3.72 -2.87 5.34
CA SER A 16 -4.47 -3.74 4.41
C SER A 16 -5.22 -2.95 3.32
N SER A 17 -5.72 -1.76 3.64
CA SER A 17 -6.36 -0.88 2.65
C SER A 17 -5.37 -0.35 1.63
N ILE A 18 -4.16 0.00 2.07
CA ILE A 18 -3.07 0.43 1.20
C ILE A 18 -2.66 -0.70 0.25
N GLU A 19 -2.48 -1.92 0.74
CA GLU A 19 -2.14 -3.08 -0.11
C GLU A 19 -3.24 -3.40 -1.12
N SER A 20 -4.49 -3.29 -0.70
CA SER A 20 -5.64 -3.45 -1.59
C SER A 20 -5.62 -2.40 -2.70
N TYR A 21 -5.27 -1.16 -2.39
CA TYR A 21 -5.09 -0.09 -3.38
C TYR A 21 -3.91 -0.39 -4.32
N ILE A 22 -2.74 -0.79 -3.80
CA ILE A 22 -1.57 -1.15 -4.61
C ILE A 22 -1.94 -2.25 -5.62
N THR A 23 -2.64 -3.29 -5.17
CA THR A 23 -3.10 -4.39 -6.03
C THR A 23 -4.03 -3.91 -7.12
N LYS A 24 -5.03 -3.10 -6.76
CA LYS A 24 -5.98 -2.50 -7.73
C LYS A 24 -5.27 -1.62 -8.75
N HIS A 25 -4.34 -0.78 -8.30
CA HIS A 25 -3.56 0.10 -9.17
C HIS A 25 -2.75 -0.72 -10.20
N LYS A 26 -2.01 -1.74 -9.74
CA LYS A 26 -1.24 -2.61 -10.64
C LYS A 26 -2.12 -3.31 -11.67
N SER A 27 -3.29 -3.80 -11.23
CA SER A 27 -4.26 -4.41 -12.15
C SER A 27 -4.79 -3.42 -13.19
N LYS A 28 -5.11 -2.18 -12.79
CA LYS A 28 -5.60 -1.16 -13.73
C LYS A 28 -4.52 -0.75 -14.73
N MET A 29 -3.27 -0.57 -14.31
CA MET A 29 -2.16 -0.29 -15.23
C MET A 29 -1.97 -1.42 -16.25
N LYS A 30 -2.00 -2.68 -15.79
CA LYS A 30 -1.91 -3.83 -16.69
C LYS A 30 -3.07 -3.86 -17.70
N ASN A 31 -4.29 -3.55 -17.27
CA ASN A 31 -5.43 -3.49 -18.19
C ASN A 31 -5.25 -2.39 -19.23
N ILE A 32 -4.78 -1.19 -18.84
CA ILE A 32 -4.49 -0.09 -19.77
C ILE A 32 -3.47 -0.54 -20.82
N GLU A 33 -2.37 -1.19 -20.41
CA GLU A 33 -1.38 -1.72 -21.35
C GLU A 33 -1.98 -2.74 -22.33
N GLN A 34 -2.87 -3.62 -21.86
CA GLN A 34 -3.56 -4.60 -22.70
C GLN A 34 -4.52 -3.93 -23.70
N ASP A 35 -5.26 -2.92 -23.25
CA ASP A 35 -6.18 -2.15 -24.09
C ASP A 35 -5.42 -1.38 -25.18
N VAL A 36 -4.32 -0.72 -24.81
CA VAL A 36 -3.43 -0.03 -25.77
C VAL A 36 -2.85 -1.01 -26.78
N ASN A 37 -2.35 -2.17 -26.35
CA ASN A 37 -1.86 -3.18 -27.29
C ASN A 37 -2.94 -3.70 -28.23
N SER A 38 -4.19 -3.81 -27.75
CA SER A 38 -5.33 -4.26 -28.56
C SER A 38 -5.74 -3.21 -29.60
N LEU A 39 -5.62 -1.91 -29.27
CA LEU A 39 -5.86 -0.82 -30.22
C LEU A 39 -4.92 -0.88 -31.43
N GLY A 40 -3.69 -1.39 -31.25
CA GLY A 40 -2.70 -1.55 -32.32
C GLY A 40 -3.14 -2.46 -33.48
N ALA A 41 -4.20 -3.24 -33.31
CA ALA A 41 -4.79 -4.05 -34.38
C ALA A 41 -5.58 -3.20 -35.39
N SER A 42 -6.11 -2.05 -34.97
CA SER A 42 -6.98 -1.19 -35.78
C SER A 42 -6.43 0.22 -35.99
N TRP A 43 -5.53 0.67 -35.14
CA TRP A 43 -4.87 1.97 -35.22
C TRP A 43 -3.36 1.79 -35.25
N GLN A 44 -2.75 2.24 -36.33
CA GLN A 44 -1.31 2.17 -36.57
C GLN A 44 -0.82 3.54 -37.05
N GLY A 45 0.46 3.81 -36.83
CA GLY A 45 1.10 5.07 -37.20
C GLY A 45 1.76 5.76 -36.00
N GLU A 46 2.37 6.90 -36.28
CA GLU A 46 3.22 7.64 -35.33
C GLU A 46 2.48 8.01 -34.04
N ASP A 47 1.22 8.45 -34.13
CA ASP A 47 0.40 8.79 -32.95
C ASP A 47 0.17 7.57 -32.03
N TYR A 48 -0.05 6.39 -32.62
CA TYR A 48 -0.23 5.15 -31.86
C TYR A 48 1.09 4.75 -31.18
N ASP A 49 2.21 4.86 -31.89
CA ASP A 49 3.53 4.55 -31.34
C ASP A 49 3.89 5.49 -30.18
N GLN A 50 3.52 6.78 -30.29
CA GLN A 50 3.66 7.74 -29.19
C GLN A 50 2.79 7.35 -28.00
N LEU A 51 1.50 7.06 -28.21
CA LEU A 51 0.60 6.61 -27.14
C LEU A 51 1.14 5.37 -26.42
N LYS A 52 1.60 4.38 -27.18
CA LYS A 52 2.18 3.15 -26.66
C LYS A 52 3.42 3.43 -25.82
N THR A 53 4.29 4.32 -26.28
CA THR A 53 5.50 4.74 -25.57
C THR A 53 5.16 5.42 -24.24
N GLU A 54 4.25 6.39 -24.25
CA GLU A 54 3.79 7.08 -23.03
C GLU A 54 3.19 6.08 -22.01
N CYS A 55 2.36 5.15 -22.50
CA CYS A 55 1.77 4.11 -21.65
C CYS A 55 2.84 3.22 -20.99
N GLN A 56 3.90 2.85 -21.70
CA GLN A 56 5.01 2.08 -21.15
C GLN A 56 5.84 2.89 -20.14
N GLN A 57 6.00 4.19 -20.37
CA GLN A 57 6.71 5.06 -19.43
C GLN A 57 5.94 5.22 -18.11
N MET A 58 4.61 5.22 -18.14
CA MET A 58 3.78 5.30 -16.94
C MET A 58 3.96 4.11 -15.99
N SER A 59 4.27 2.92 -16.51
CA SER A 59 4.52 1.70 -15.72
C SER A 59 5.99 1.36 -15.54
N ALA A 60 6.90 2.14 -16.14
CA ALA A 60 8.33 1.92 -16.05
C ALA A 60 8.85 2.01 -14.61
N SER A 61 9.95 1.29 -14.34
CA SER A 61 10.67 1.42 -13.07
C SER A 61 11.15 2.85 -12.89
N GLY A 62 10.92 3.42 -11.70
CA GLY A 62 11.25 4.83 -11.43
C GLY A 62 10.23 5.83 -11.96
N SER A 63 9.13 5.38 -12.58
CA SER A 63 7.99 6.26 -12.89
C SER A 63 7.35 6.80 -11.62
N THR A 64 6.57 7.87 -11.74
CA THR A 64 5.76 8.41 -10.63
C THR A 64 4.87 7.34 -10.00
N SER A 65 4.31 6.45 -10.82
CA SER A 65 3.48 5.35 -10.35
C SER A 65 4.30 4.36 -9.51
N ASP A 66 5.45 3.90 -10.01
CA ASP A 66 6.33 2.98 -9.28
C ASP A 66 6.81 3.58 -7.95
N MET A 67 7.24 4.85 -7.96
CA MET A 67 7.66 5.58 -6.76
C MET A 67 6.51 5.71 -5.74
N MET A 68 5.29 6.02 -6.20
CA MET A 68 4.11 6.09 -5.35
C MET A 68 3.81 4.74 -4.70
N LEU A 69 3.81 3.65 -5.48
CA LEU A 69 3.53 2.30 -4.97
C LEU A 69 4.59 1.86 -3.95
N LYS A 70 5.87 2.17 -4.19
CA LYS A 70 6.96 1.92 -3.22
C LYS A 70 6.75 2.67 -1.92
N SER A 71 6.42 3.96 -1.99
CA SER A 71 6.15 4.79 -0.81
C SER A 71 4.97 4.25 0.00
N LEU A 72 3.88 3.90 -0.67
CA LEU A 72 2.70 3.29 -0.05
C LEU A 72 3.03 1.95 0.62
N ASN A 73 3.80 1.09 -0.05
CA ASN A 73 4.22 -0.18 0.52
C ASN A 73 5.05 0.02 1.81
N ASN A 74 6.05 0.90 1.76
CA ASN A 74 6.88 1.22 2.92
C ASN A 74 6.04 1.79 4.08
N TYR A 75 5.03 2.60 3.77
CA TYR A 75 4.13 3.14 4.78
C TYR A 75 3.23 2.04 5.40
N ALA A 76 2.71 1.11 4.60
CA ALA A 76 1.97 -0.04 5.11
C ALA A 76 2.82 -0.91 6.04
N ASP A 77 4.09 -1.14 5.70
CA ASP A 77 5.04 -1.87 6.54
C ASP A 77 5.32 -1.14 7.86
N PHE A 78 5.49 0.19 7.80
CA PHE A 78 5.62 1.02 8.99
C PHE A 78 4.39 0.93 9.91
N LEU A 79 3.18 0.98 9.35
CA LEU A 79 1.93 0.85 10.12
C LEU A 79 1.86 -0.51 10.84
N ARG A 80 2.24 -1.60 10.18
CA ARG A 80 2.31 -2.92 10.81
C ARG A 80 3.35 -2.98 11.93
N PHE A 81 4.52 -2.40 11.68
CA PHE A 81 5.55 -2.30 12.71
C PHE A 81 5.02 -1.55 13.94
N ALA A 82 4.38 -0.41 13.74
CA ALA A 82 3.75 0.36 14.82
C ALA A 82 2.69 -0.46 15.56
N ALA A 83 1.78 -1.13 14.83
CA ALA A 83 0.75 -1.99 15.41
C ALA A 83 1.33 -3.06 16.34
N ASN A 84 2.37 -3.76 15.87
CA ASN A 84 3.06 -4.80 16.64
C ASN A 84 3.73 -4.25 17.91
N LYS A 85 4.32 -3.05 17.85
CA LYS A 85 4.91 -2.39 19.01
C LYS A 85 3.86 -2.04 20.06
N TYR A 86 2.73 -1.47 19.65
CA TYR A 86 1.63 -1.15 20.57
C TYR A 86 0.99 -2.40 21.18
N LYS A 87 0.75 -3.44 20.38
CA LYS A 87 0.21 -4.73 20.84
C LYS A 87 1.12 -5.37 21.90
N SER A 88 2.43 -5.36 21.66
CA SER A 88 3.42 -5.89 22.61
C SER A 88 3.49 -5.06 23.89
N ALA A 89 3.43 -3.73 23.79
CA ALA A 89 3.42 -2.84 24.95
C ALA A 89 2.17 -3.05 25.82
N GLN A 90 0.99 -3.21 25.20
CA GLN A 90 -0.26 -3.51 25.90
C GLN A 90 -0.20 -4.86 26.61
N ALA A 91 0.28 -5.91 25.93
CA ALA A 91 0.46 -7.23 26.55
C ALA A 91 1.40 -7.18 27.76
N ASN A 92 2.53 -6.47 27.63
CA ASN A 92 3.49 -6.28 28.73
C ASN A 92 2.87 -5.52 29.91
N ALA A 93 2.08 -4.48 29.66
CA ALA A 93 1.39 -3.72 30.70
C ALA A 93 0.37 -4.58 31.45
N ILE A 94 -0.44 -5.36 30.73
CA ILE A 94 -1.41 -6.30 31.31
C ILE A 94 -0.70 -7.34 32.19
N ASN A 95 0.39 -7.95 31.67
CA ASN A 95 1.17 -8.93 32.41
C ASN A 95 1.80 -8.35 33.68
N ARG A 96 2.28 -7.10 33.64
CA ARG A 96 2.81 -6.41 34.82
C ARG A 96 1.70 -6.12 35.83
N ALA A 97 0.54 -5.64 35.37
CA ALA A 97 -0.59 -5.36 36.24
C ALA A 97 -1.12 -6.63 36.93
N GLY A 98 -1.18 -7.77 36.23
CA GLY A 98 -1.59 -9.05 36.79
C GLY A 98 -0.65 -9.61 37.87
N LYS A 99 0.60 -9.13 37.94
CA LYS A 99 1.58 -9.48 38.98
C LYS A 99 1.47 -8.60 40.24
N LEU A 100 0.67 -7.55 40.21
CA LEU A 100 0.47 -6.70 41.39
C LEU A 100 -0.40 -7.44 42.42
N PRO A 101 -0.06 -7.37 43.72
CA PRO A 101 -0.90 -7.94 44.77
C PRO A 101 -2.31 -7.36 44.70
N ARG A 102 -3.32 -8.24 44.72
CA ARG A 102 -4.70 -7.82 44.93
C ARG A 102 -4.89 -7.67 46.44
N TYR A 103 -4.90 -6.43 46.92
CA TYR A 103 -5.40 -6.10 48.25
C TYR A 103 -6.92 -6.07 48.22
#